data_AF-A0A2D5A7A0-F1
#
_entry.id   AF-A0A2D5A7A0-F1
#
_cell.length_a   1.000
_cell.length_b   1.000
_cell.length_c   1.000
_cell.angle_alpha   90.00
_cell.angle_beta   90.00
_cell.angle_gamma   90.00
#
_symmetry.space_group_name_H-M   'P 1'
#
loop_
_entity.id
_entity.type
_entity.pdbx_description
1 polymer ?
#
loop_
_entity_poly.entity_id
_entity_poly.type
_entity_poly.pdbx_seq_one_letter_code
_entity_poly.pdbx_strand_id
1 'polypeptide(L)'
;MPILIAIVGLVLTIGARDAEAQACPPPPEIPVNWVLCGECRGDLNGDGLLNELDLMLFEIYREQIPQNPCADFNDNGLVDTFDQQILICVIDESDGACIAVCGDPLNQSCFDPANPGDPVPGGCTDTTCCATVCEVDPQCCTDLWDITCVAIATEICQPDSPDTRVDVGNALRIHEYTQPFGSGSGLPNDCLAAHPTPACADGRCTNLVCVADPACCTTSWDDACVALARVHCQSPCTTPRIQEEVCLLRPECCESGLWDEACTQFATLWLTQG
;
A
#
# COMPACT_ATOMS: atom_id res chain seq x y z
N MET A 1 -7.82 -21.54 69.06
CA MET A 1 -6.81 -21.00 68.12
C MET A 1 -7.11 -21.60 66.75
N PRO A 2 -7.11 -20.79 65.68
CA PRO A 2 -8.21 -20.72 64.71
C PRO A 2 -8.13 -21.74 63.56
N ILE A 3 -9.30 -22.15 63.08
CA ILE A 3 -9.50 -22.91 61.84
C ILE A 3 -9.42 -21.90 60.69
N LEU A 4 -8.33 -21.92 59.90
CA LEU A 4 -8.24 -21.18 58.64
C LEU A 4 -9.06 -21.94 57.59
N ILE A 5 -10.15 -21.34 57.12
CA ILE A 5 -10.88 -21.77 55.94
C ILE A 5 -10.12 -21.20 54.73
N ALA A 6 -9.45 -22.06 53.97
CA ALA A 6 -8.85 -21.68 52.69
C ALA A 6 -9.97 -21.64 51.64
N ILE A 7 -10.41 -20.44 51.29
CA ILE A 7 -11.28 -20.20 50.13
C ILE A 7 -10.37 -20.28 48.90
N VAL A 8 -10.39 -21.41 48.21
CA VAL A 8 -9.79 -21.53 46.87
C VAL A 8 -10.72 -20.79 45.91
N GLY A 9 -10.35 -19.55 45.58
CA GLY A 9 -11.01 -18.79 44.53
C GLY A 9 -10.75 -19.46 43.18
N LEU A 10 -11.79 -20.07 42.61
CA LEU A 10 -11.80 -20.53 41.23
C LEU A 10 -11.79 -19.27 40.35
N VAL A 11 -10.60 -18.84 39.93
CA VAL A 11 -10.46 -17.86 38.86
C VAL A 11 -10.88 -18.56 37.58
N LEU A 12 -12.13 -18.37 37.17
CA LEU A 12 -12.56 -18.62 35.80
C LEU A 12 -11.77 -17.65 34.92
N THR A 13 -10.68 -18.13 34.33
CA THR A 13 -10.06 -17.48 33.19
C THR A 13 -11.07 -17.57 32.06
N ILE A 14 -11.88 -16.52 31.92
CA ILE A 14 -12.55 -16.23 30.66
C ILE A 14 -11.38 -15.98 29.71
N GLY A 15 -11.03 -16.99 28.91
CA GLY A 15 -10.08 -16.80 27.83
C GLY A 15 -10.57 -15.59 27.05
N ALA A 16 -9.71 -14.59 26.92
CA ALA A 16 -9.90 -13.59 25.89
C ALA A 16 -10.08 -14.40 24.61
N ARG A 17 -11.30 -14.38 24.07
CA ARG A 17 -11.50 -14.79 22.69
C ARG A 17 -10.73 -13.75 21.91
N ASP A 18 -9.56 -14.14 21.44
CA ASP A 18 -8.98 -13.50 20.27
C ASP A 18 -10.11 -13.50 19.24
N ALA A 19 -10.67 -12.33 18.99
CA ALA A 19 -11.63 -12.13 17.92
C ALA A 19 -10.82 -12.24 16.64
N GLU A 20 -10.53 -13.47 16.21
CA GLU A 20 -10.25 -13.75 14.82
C GLU A 20 -11.47 -13.20 14.07
N ALA A 21 -11.27 -12.18 13.23
CA ALA A 21 -12.30 -11.72 12.31
C ALA A 21 -12.77 -12.95 11.54
N GLN A 22 -14.01 -13.37 11.77
CA GLN A 22 -14.55 -14.56 11.13
C GLN A 22 -14.79 -14.20 9.66
N ALA A 23 -13.85 -14.58 8.80
CA ALA A 23 -13.95 -14.39 7.35
C ALA A 23 -15.27 -14.96 6.80
N CYS A 24 -15.78 -14.37 5.72
CA CYS A 24 -17.05 -14.78 5.17
C CYS A 24 -17.03 -16.25 4.74
N PRO A 25 -18.18 -16.96 4.82
CA PRO A 25 -18.24 -18.36 4.44
C PRO A 25 -17.72 -18.53 3.01
N PRO A 26 -16.68 -19.37 2.76
CA PRO A 26 -16.16 -19.55 1.42
C PRO A 26 -17.23 -20.15 0.51
N PRO A 27 -17.10 -19.99 -0.81
CA PRO A 27 -17.98 -20.66 -1.74
C PRO A 27 -17.85 -22.19 -1.66
N PRO A 28 -18.87 -22.95 -2.07
CA PRO A 28 -18.81 -24.41 -2.09
C PRO A 28 -17.66 -24.91 -2.97
N GLU A 29 -16.92 -25.93 -2.51
CA GLU A 29 -15.79 -26.52 -3.26
C GLU A 29 -16.20 -27.11 -4.63
N ILE A 30 -17.47 -27.52 -4.76
CA ILE A 30 -18.05 -28.04 -6.00
C ILE A 30 -19.39 -27.34 -6.22
N PRO A 31 -19.40 -26.24 -6.99
CA PRO A 31 -20.63 -25.56 -7.34
C PRO A 31 -21.43 -26.41 -8.34
N VAL A 32 -22.56 -26.95 -7.92
CA VAL A 32 -23.44 -27.78 -8.76
C VAL A 32 -24.55 -26.96 -9.38
N ASN A 33 -25.06 -25.92 -8.71
CA ASN A 33 -26.05 -24.99 -9.26
C ASN A 33 -25.62 -23.52 -9.24
N TRP A 34 -24.34 -23.23 -8.97
CA TRP A 34 -23.84 -21.87 -9.15
C TRP A 34 -23.96 -21.43 -10.60
N VAL A 35 -24.74 -20.37 -10.77
CA VAL A 35 -24.76 -19.56 -11.98
C VAL A 35 -23.83 -18.39 -11.72
N LEU A 36 -22.88 -18.15 -12.63
CA LEU A 36 -22.09 -16.92 -12.58
C LEU A 36 -23.06 -15.76 -12.83
N CYS A 37 -23.24 -14.89 -11.84
CA CYS A 37 -24.15 -13.75 -11.90
C CYS A 37 -23.35 -12.52 -11.48
N GLY A 38 -23.35 -11.53 -12.37
CA GLY A 38 -22.46 -10.38 -12.27
C GLY A 38 -20.98 -10.75 -12.41
N GLU A 39 -20.13 -9.84 -11.97
CA GLU A 39 -18.67 -9.96 -12.04
C GLU A 39 -18.09 -10.72 -10.84
N CYS A 40 -18.79 -10.76 -9.71
CA CYS A 40 -18.37 -11.51 -8.53
C CYS A 40 -19.53 -12.04 -7.68
N ARG A 41 -19.18 -12.86 -6.69
CA ARG A 41 -20.13 -13.36 -5.70
C ARG A 41 -20.73 -12.18 -4.93
N GLY A 42 -22.03 -11.97 -5.09
CA GLY A 42 -22.79 -10.94 -4.41
C GLY A 42 -23.17 -9.76 -5.31
N ASP A 43 -22.54 -9.60 -6.47
CA ASP A 43 -22.91 -8.60 -7.48
C ASP A 43 -24.07 -9.14 -8.30
N LEU A 44 -25.28 -8.97 -7.77
CA LEU A 44 -26.47 -9.56 -8.35
C LEU A 44 -26.93 -8.77 -9.58
N ASN A 45 -26.62 -7.48 -9.65
CA ASN A 45 -27.09 -6.59 -10.71
C ASN A 45 -26.08 -6.47 -11.87
N GLY A 46 -24.86 -6.97 -11.68
CA GLY A 46 -23.78 -7.01 -12.67
C GLY A 46 -23.09 -5.68 -12.90
N ASP A 47 -23.09 -4.78 -11.91
CA ASP A 47 -22.44 -3.47 -12.00
C ASP A 47 -21.01 -3.44 -11.43
N GLY A 48 -20.53 -4.59 -10.93
CA GLY A 48 -19.18 -4.75 -10.36
C GLY A 48 -19.07 -4.34 -8.90
N LEU A 49 -20.19 -4.04 -8.25
CA LEU A 49 -20.25 -3.51 -6.89
C LEU A 49 -21.01 -4.43 -5.97
N LEU A 50 -20.76 -4.24 -4.68
CA LEU A 50 -21.40 -4.95 -3.61
C LEU A 50 -22.05 -3.92 -2.70
N ASN A 51 -23.27 -3.52 -3.01
CA ASN A 51 -23.93 -2.42 -2.30
C ASN A 51 -25.43 -2.67 -2.04
N GLU A 52 -26.14 -1.61 -1.68
CA GLU A 52 -27.58 -1.66 -1.38
C GLU A 52 -28.44 -2.07 -2.60
N LEU A 53 -27.97 -1.87 -3.83
CA LEU A 53 -28.61 -2.36 -5.05
C LEU A 53 -28.63 -3.89 -5.10
N ASP A 54 -27.54 -4.54 -4.69
CA ASP A 54 -27.46 -6.00 -4.60
C ASP A 54 -28.35 -6.54 -3.50
N LEU A 55 -28.39 -5.87 -2.34
CA LEU A 55 -29.32 -6.23 -1.27
C LEU A 55 -30.78 -6.08 -1.72
N MET A 56 -31.11 -5.03 -2.47
CA MET A 56 -32.45 -4.88 -3.03
C MET A 56 -32.77 -5.97 -4.05
N LEU A 57 -31.81 -6.31 -4.91
CA LEU A 57 -32.00 -7.34 -5.92
C LEU A 57 -32.08 -8.74 -5.30
N PHE A 58 -31.35 -8.99 -4.22
CA PHE A 58 -31.46 -10.19 -3.41
C PHE A 58 -32.89 -10.37 -2.89
N GLU A 59 -33.49 -9.32 -2.32
CA GLU A 59 -34.88 -9.36 -1.86
C GLU A 59 -35.87 -9.66 -3.01
N ILE A 60 -35.57 -9.20 -4.22
CA ILE A 60 -36.35 -9.57 -5.40
C ILE A 60 -36.14 -11.06 -5.76
N TYR A 61 -34.89 -11.53 -5.80
CA TYR A 61 -34.52 -12.88 -6.21
C TYR A 61 -35.05 -13.97 -5.27
N ARG A 62 -35.14 -13.68 -3.97
CA ARG A 62 -35.71 -14.62 -2.99
C ARG A 62 -37.24 -14.72 -3.06
N GLU A 63 -37.93 -13.69 -3.54
CA GLU A 63 -39.41 -13.67 -3.66
C GLU A 63 -39.89 -14.13 -5.04
N GLN A 64 -39.00 -14.22 -6.04
CA GLN A 64 -39.30 -14.75 -7.37
C GLN A 64 -39.66 -16.24 -7.34
N ILE A 65 -40.50 -16.67 -8.28
CA ILE A 65 -40.85 -18.09 -8.48
C ILE A 65 -40.62 -18.47 -9.95
N PRO A 66 -39.66 -19.35 -10.27
CA PRO A 66 -38.66 -19.92 -9.34
C PRO A 66 -37.73 -18.84 -8.78
N GLN A 67 -37.20 -19.08 -7.57
CA GLN A 67 -36.16 -18.21 -7.00
C GLN A 67 -34.97 -18.16 -7.95
N ASN A 68 -34.30 -17.01 -8.02
CA ASN A 68 -33.16 -16.89 -8.90
C ASN A 68 -31.92 -17.51 -8.23
N PRO A 69 -31.34 -18.59 -8.80
CA PRO A 69 -30.18 -19.26 -8.23
C PRO A 69 -28.93 -18.37 -8.13
N CYS A 70 -28.90 -17.20 -8.79
CA CYS A 70 -27.86 -16.20 -8.60
C CYS A 70 -27.67 -15.75 -7.14
N ALA A 71 -28.74 -15.80 -6.34
CA ALA A 71 -28.71 -15.41 -4.94
C ALA A 71 -28.54 -16.60 -3.98
N ASP A 72 -28.32 -17.83 -4.48
CA ASP A 72 -28.05 -19.02 -3.66
C ASP A 72 -26.52 -19.15 -3.48
N PHE A 73 -25.99 -18.42 -2.51
CA PHE A 73 -24.54 -18.28 -2.33
C PHE A 73 -23.89 -19.47 -1.61
N ASN A 74 -24.70 -20.33 -0.98
CA ASN A 74 -24.24 -21.58 -0.36
C ASN A 74 -24.58 -22.85 -1.18
N ASP A 75 -25.22 -22.67 -2.35
CA ASP A 75 -25.62 -23.73 -3.29
C ASP A 75 -26.46 -24.84 -2.64
N ASN A 76 -27.34 -24.45 -1.71
CA ASN A 76 -28.22 -25.40 -1.01
C ASN A 76 -29.56 -25.63 -1.74
N GLY A 77 -29.80 -24.90 -2.83
CA GLY A 77 -31.01 -24.94 -3.66
C GLY A 77 -32.13 -24.01 -3.21
N LEU A 78 -31.90 -23.17 -2.21
CA LEU A 78 -32.86 -22.21 -1.65
C LEU A 78 -32.17 -20.85 -1.53
N VAL A 79 -32.89 -19.78 -1.88
CA VAL A 79 -32.48 -18.40 -1.58
C VAL A 79 -33.18 -17.98 -0.30
N ASP A 80 -32.45 -17.93 0.81
CA ASP A 80 -33.00 -17.64 2.14
C ASP A 80 -32.15 -16.67 2.98
N THR A 81 -32.50 -16.51 4.26
CA THR A 81 -31.80 -15.58 5.17
C THR A 81 -30.31 -15.89 5.33
N PHE A 82 -29.87 -17.13 5.10
CA PHE A 82 -28.47 -17.49 5.16
C PHE A 82 -27.69 -16.90 3.99
N ASP A 83 -28.28 -16.92 2.80
CA ASP A 83 -27.69 -16.26 1.62
C ASP A 83 -27.64 -14.76 1.80
N GLN A 84 -28.67 -14.16 2.40
CA GLN A 84 -28.64 -12.75 2.76
C GLN A 84 -27.48 -12.43 3.71
N GLN A 85 -27.25 -13.29 4.71
CA GLN A 85 -26.17 -13.12 5.66
C GLN A 85 -24.80 -13.27 4.99
N ILE A 86 -24.67 -14.17 4.00
CA ILE A 86 -23.48 -14.26 3.16
C ILE A 86 -23.29 -12.97 2.36
N LEU A 87 -24.33 -12.45 1.71
CA LEU A 87 -24.25 -11.22 0.92
C LEU A 87 -23.81 -10.03 1.78
N ILE A 88 -24.44 -9.85 2.94
CA ILE A 88 -24.08 -8.79 3.89
C ILE A 88 -22.62 -8.94 4.33
N CYS A 89 -22.18 -10.17 4.62
CA CYS A 89 -20.80 -10.42 5.00
C CYS A 89 -19.85 -10.06 3.86
N VAL A 90 -20.13 -10.50 2.63
CA VAL A 90 -19.29 -10.28 1.47
C VAL A 90 -19.20 -8.78 1.14
N ILE A 91 -20.30 -8.03 1.25
CA ILE A 91 -20.32 -6.56 1.13
C ILE A 91 -19.39 -5.90 2.15
N ASP A 92 -19.40 -6.36 3.40
CA ASP A 92 -18.60 -5.81 4.51
C ASP A 92 -17.11 -6.17 4.39
N GLU A 93 -16.79 -7.39 3.96
CA GLU A 93 -15.39 -7.84 3.77
C GLU A 93 -14.75 -7.25 2.50
N SER A 94 -15.56 -6.88 1.50
CA SER A 94 -15.08 -6.37 0.22
C SER A 94 -15.02 -4.84 0.12
N ASP A 95 -15.34 -4.13 1.20
CA ASP A 95 -15.56 -2.66 1.21
C ASP A 95 -16.45 -2.18 0.04
N GLY A 96 -17.41 -3.01 -0.35
CA GLY A 96 -18.43 -2.69 -1.35
C GLY A 96 -18.07 -2.89 -2.83
N ALA A 97 -17.00 -3.62 -3.17
CA ALA A 97 -16.71 -3.90 -4.58
C ALA A 97 -16.08 -5.27 -4.89
N CYS A 98 -16.29 -5.73 -6.12
CA CYS A 98 -16.04 -7.12 -6.51
C CYS A 98 -14.59 -7.57 -6.54
N ILE A 99 -13.71 -6.77 -7.14
CA ILE A 99 -12.26 -6.98 -7.19
C ILE A 99 -11.61 -5.62 -7.42
N ALA A 100 -10.60 -5.28 -6.63
CA ALA A 100 -9.64 -4.23 -6.97
C ALA A 100 -8.78 -4.67 -8.16
N VAL A 101 -9.22 -4.37 -9.38
CA VAL A 101 -8.43 -4.67 -10.58
C VAL A 101 -7.59 -3.46 -10.93
N CYS A 102 -6.29 -3.55 -10.66
CA CYS A 102 -5.35 -2.63 -11.26
C CYS A 102 -5.49 -2.64 -12.78
N GLY A 103 -5.82 -1.48 -13.36
CA GLY A 103 -6.05 -1.34 -14.79
C GLY A 103 -7.48 -1.54 -15.25
N ASP A 104 -8.46 -1.63 -14.35
CA ASP A 104 -9.87 -1.61 -14.77
C ASP A 104 -10.20 -0.26 -15.45
N PRO A 105 -10.72 -0.26 -16.69
CA PRO A 105 -11.18 0.96 -17.35
C PRO A 105 -12.33 1.68 -16.62
N LEU A 106 -13.04 1.01 -15.72
CA LEU A 106 -14.11 1.59 -14.90
C LEU A 106 -13.59 2.30 -13.64
N ASN A 107 -12.33 2.06 -13.25
CA ASN A 107 -11.73 2.76 -12.13
C ASN A 107 -11.50 4.25 -12.45
N GLN A 108 -11.16 5.03 -11.42
CA GLN A 108 -10.69 6.39 -11.57
C GLN A 108 -9.23 6.46 -12.05
N SER A 109 -8.81 7.65 -12.44
CA SER A 109 -7.40 8.00 -12.62
C SER A 109 -6.62 7.71 -11.34
N CYS A 110 -5.39 7.22 -11.45
CA CYS A 110 -4.53 6.99 -10.28
C CYS A 110 -4.23 8.28 -9.49
N PHE A 111 -4.45 9.44 -10.12
CA PHE A 111 -4.14 10.75 -9.57
C PHE A 111 -5.38 11.49 -9.03
N ASP A 112 -6.53 10.83 -9.01
CA ASP A 112 -7.77 11.37 -8.46
C ASP A 112 -8.27 10.44 -7.35
N PRO A 113 -8.67 10.95 -6.17
CA PRO A 113 -9.18 10.10 -5.12
C PRO A 113 -10.55 9.57 -5.52
N ALA A 114 -10.83 8.32 -5.16
CA ALA A 114 -12.19 7.82 -5.18
C ALA A 114 -13.03 8.58 -4.15
N ASN A 115 -14.28 8.91 -4.48
CA ASN A 115 -15.16 9.55 -3.51
C ASN A 115 -15.75 8.50 -2.57
N PRO A 116 -15.86 8.80 -1.26
CA PRO A 116 -16.62 7.95 -0.35
C PRO A 116 -18.07 7.79 -0.85
N GLY A 117 -18.47 6.55 -1.13
CA GLY A 117 -19.78 6.20 -1.70
C GLY A 117 -19.80 6.04 -3.22
N ASP A 118 -18.68 6.27 -3.90
CA ASP A 118 -18.52 5.92 -5.31
C ASP A 118 -18.15 4.43 -5.47
N PRO A 119 -18.60 3.83 -6.57
CA PRO A 119 -18.55 2.39 -6.84
C PRO A 119 -17.17 1.91 -7.30
N VAL A 120 -16.13 2.08 -6.50
CA VAL A 120 -14.76 1.72 -6.93
C VAL A 120 -14.01 1.00 -5.82
N PRO A 121 -13.66 -0.29 -6.01
CA PRO A 121 -12.70 -0.95 -5.15
C PRO A 121 -11.35 -0.24 -5.27
N GLY A 122 -10.42 -0.60 -4.38
CA GLY A 122 -9.04 -0.18 -4.50
C GLY A 122 -8.46 -0.35 -5.90
N GLY A 123 -7.46 0.45 -6.18
CA GLY A 123 -6.80 0.52 -7.47
C GLY A 123 -7.28 1.65 -8.37
N CYS A 124 -6.67 1.72 -9.54
CA CYS A 124 -6.89 2.77 -10.53
C CYS A 124 -6.73 2.25 -11.96
N THR A 125 -7.03 3.10 -12.93
CA THR A 125 -7.07 2.79 -14.38
C THR A 125 -5.72 2.42 -15.01
N ASP A 126 -4.60 2.80 -14.42
CA ASP A 126 -3.28 2.41 -14.94
C ASP A 126 -2.80 1.16 -14.21
N THR A 127 -2.74 0.03 -14.92
CA THR A 127 -2.32 -1.27 -14.38
C THR A 127 -0.94 -1.22 -13.74
N THR A 128 0.03 -0.52 -14.35
CA THR A 128 1.42 -0.51 -13.88
C THR A 128 1.56 0.42 -12.68
N CYS A 129 0.96 1.60 -12.76
CA CYS A 129 0.92 2.53 -11.64
C CYS A 129 0.26 1.89 -10.41
N CYS A 130 -0.96 1.38 -10.60
CA CYS A 130 -1.75 0.75 -9.56
C CYS A 130 -0.97 -0.37 -8.87
N ALA A 131 -0.40 -1.31 -9.63
CA ALA A 131 0.36 -2.42 -9.06
C ALA A 131 1.55 -1.93 -8.22
N THR A 132 2.23 -0.86 -8.67
CA THR A 132 3.35 -0.28 -7.92
C THR A 132 2.88 0.42 -6.64
N VAL A 133 1.72 1.07 -6.66
CA VAL A 133 1.11 1.66 -5.46
C VAL A 133 0.68 0.56 -4.47
N CYS A 134 0.09 -0.54 -4.95
CA CYS A 134 -0.27 -1.69 -4.10
C CYS A 134 0.95 -2.31 -3.39
N GLU A 135 2.12 -2.32 -4.03
CA GLU A 135 3.36 -2.83 -3.42
C GLU A 135 3.85 -1.93 -2.27
N VAL A 136 3.57 -0.63 -2.34
CA VAL A 136 3.94 0.32 -1.29
C VAL A 136 2.94 0.31 -0.15
N ASP A 137 1.65 0.32 -0.50
CA ASP A 137 0.54 0.24 0.43
C ASP A 137 -0.54 -0.72 -0.10
N PRO A 138 -0.61 -1.95 0.45
CA PRO A 138 -1.62 -2.94 0.05
C PRO A 138 -3.05 -2.46 0.24
N GLN A 139 -3.31 -1.53 1.17
CA GLN A 139 -4.64 -1.00 1.43
C GLN A 139 -5.18 -0.20 0.24
N CYS A 140 -4.32 0.41 -0.57
CA CYS A 140 -4.75 1.07 -1.79
C CYS A 140 -5.40 0.13 -2.82
N CYS A 141 -5.25 -1.18 -2.66
CA CYS A 141 -5.79 -2.18 -3.57
C CYS A 141 -6.72 -3.17 -2.86
N THR A 142 -7.05 -2.93 -1.59
CA THR A 142 -8.09 -3.68 -0.87
C THR A 142 -9.20 -2.75 -0.40
N ASP A 143 -8.86 -1.49 -0.15
CA ASP A 143 -9.73 -0.47 0.41
C ASP A 143 -9.93 0.65 -0.63
N LEU A 144 -10.75 1.64 -0.30
CA LEU A 144 -11.00 2.80 -1.15
C LEU A 144 -9.68 3.51 -1.54
N TRP A 145 -9.49 3.78 -2.84
CA TRP A 145 -8.35 4.57 -3.34
C TRP A 145 -8.47 6.03 -2.89
N ASP A 146 -7.91 6.35 -1.73
CA ASP A 146 -8.08 7.64 -1.07
C ASP A 146 -7.00 8.68 -1.45
N ILE A 147 -6.94 9.81 -0.72
CA ILE A 147 -5.93 10.85 -0.97
C ILE A 147 -4.50 10.40 -0.66
N THR A 148 -4.34 9.39 0.19
CA THR A 148 -3.05 8.76 0.49
C THR A 148 -2.59 7.95 -0.70
N CYS A 149 -3.47 7.13 -1.29
CA CYS A 149 -3.19 6.38 -2.52
C CYS A 149 -2.85 7.29 -3.70
N VAL A 150 -3.56 8.42 -3.83
CA VAL A 150 -3.25 9.46 -4.83
C VAL A 150 -1.88 10.09 -4.59
N ALA A 151 -1.50 10.33 -3.34
CA ALA A 151 -0.18 10.87 -3.01
C ALA A 151 0.93 9.90 -3.42
N ILE A 152 0.77 8.62 -3.08
CA ILE A 152 1.69 7.54 -3.47
C ILE A 152 1.76 7.42 -5.00
N ALA A 153 0.61 7.42 -5.68
CA ALA A 153 0.54 7.34 -7.13
C ALA A 153 1.19 8.56 -7.81
N THR A 154 0.96 9.75 -7.29
CA THR A 154 1.58 10.99 -7.81
C THR A 154 3.10 10.93 -7.71
N GLU A 155 3.60 10.37 -6.61
CA GLU A 155 5.03 10.23 -6.36
C GLU A 155 5.70 9.16 -7.24
N ILE A 156 5.01 8.04 -7.49
CA ILE A 156 5.64 6.86 -8.12
C ILE A 156 5.29 6.72 -9.61
N CYS A 157 4.14 7.23 -10.05
CA CYS A 157 3.57 6.91 -11.36
C CYS A 157 3.59 8.05 -12.38
N GLN A 158 3.76 9.32 -12.00
CA GLN A 158 3.83 10.39 -12.99
C GLN A 158 5.16 10.34 -13.73
N PRO A 159 5.18 10.18 -15.08
CA PRO A 159 6.40 10.30 -15.86
C PRO A 159 6.90 11.74 -15.97
N ASP A 160 6.04 12.74 -15.69
CA ASP A 160 6.28 14.15 -15.97
C ASP A 160 5.79 15.08 -14.85
N SER A 161 5.84 14.68 -13.58
CA SER A 161 6.04 15.74 -12.58
C SER A 161 7.44 16.28 -12.90
N PRO A 162 7.61 17.55 -13.33
CA PRO A 162 8.92 18.14 -13.15
C PRO A 162 9.16 18.00 -11.66
N ASP A 163 10.18 17.23 -11.31
CA ASP A 163 10.72 17.26 -9.97
C ASP A 163 11.05 18.75 -9.73
N THR A 164 10.11 19.46 -9.11
CA THR A 164 10.28 20.84 -8.69
C THR A 164 11.04 20.86 -7.38
N ARG A 165 11.21 19.69 -6.76
CA ARG A 165 12.41 19.42 -6.01
C ARG A 165 13.47 19.07 -7.04
N VAL A 166 14.60 19.74 -7.00
CA VAL A 166 15.80 18.96 -7.30
C VAL A 166 15.74 17.86 -6.23
N ASP A 167 15.71 16.61 -6.65
CA ASP A 167 16.02 15.41 -5.87
C ASP A 167 14.89 14.74 -5.06
N VAL A 168 14.32 13.68 -5.64
CA VAL A 168 13.93 12.50 -4.86
C VAL A 168 14.44 11.22 -5.53
N GLY A 169 15.36 10.53 -4.85
CA GLY A 169 15.66 9.12 -5.10
C GLY A 169 14.52 8.20 -4.65
N ASN A 170 13.30 8.41 -5.15
CA ASN A 170 12.11 7.61 -4.80
C ASN A 170 11.55 6.73 -5.91
N ALA A 171 12.20 6.62 -7.07
CA ALA A 171 11.82 5.60 -8.03
C ALA A 171 12.49 4.26 -7.67
N LEU A 172 11.72 3.31 -7.14
CA LEU A 172 12.07 1.89 -6.98
C LEU A 172 12.36 1.15 -8.31
N ARG A 173 12.55 1.87 -9.43
CA ARG A 173 13.10 1.26 -10.65
C ARG A 173 14.62 1.29 -10.62
N ILE A 174 15.20 0.19 -11.07
CA ILE A 174 16.55 0.18 -11.64
C ILE A 174 16.50 1.18 -12.80
N HIS A 175 16.97 2.42 -12.60
CA HIS A 175 17.33 3.27 -13.71
C HIS A 175 18.53 2.62 -14.39
N GLU A 176 18.25 1.73 -15.33
CA GLU A 176 19.17 1.52 -16.44
C GLU A 176 19.19 2.86 -17.18
N TYR A 177 20.21 3.68 -16.91
CA TYR A 177 20.47 4.88 -17.68
C TYR A 177 20.77 4.47 -19.12
N THR A 178 19.74 4.21 -19.93
CA THR A 178 19.86 4.39 -21.37
C THR A 178 19.88 5.88 -21.61
N GLN A 179 21.08 6.44 -21.45
CA GLN A 179 21.46 7.81 -21.76
C GLN A 179 20.85 8.24 -23.10
N PRO A 180 19.92 9.22 -23.17
CA PRO A 180 19.69 9.95 -24.41
C PRO A 180 20.73 11.07 -24.57
N PHE A 181 21.47 11.43 -23.53
CA PHE A 181 22.37 12.58 -23.51
C PHE A 181 23.73 12.17 -22.99
N GLY A 182 24.60 11.75 -23.90
CA GLY A 182 25.97 11.37 -23.58
C GLY A 182 26.71 12.50 -22.86
N SER A 183 27.44 12.14 -21.80
CA SER A 183 28.66 12.79 -21.26
C SER A 183 28.77 14.33 -21.31
N GLY A 184 27.66 15.06 -21.23
CA GLY A 184 27.66 16.51 -21.50
C GLY A 184 26.35 17.22 -21.15
N SER A 185 25.52 16.63 -20.28
CA SER A 185 24.15 17.07 -19.99
C SER A 185 24.01 18.29 -19.08
N GLY A 186 25.04 19.13 -18.92
CA GLY A 186 24.87 20.54 -18.52
C GLY A 186 24.10 20.86 -17.22
N LEU A 187 23.77 19.87 -16.38
CA LEU A 187 23.31 20.13 -15.02
C LEU A 187 24.53 20.55 -14.20
N PRO A 188 24.52 21.74 -13.57
CA PRO A 188 25.61 22.13 -12.69
C PRO A 188 25.67 21.11 -11.53
N ASN A 189 26.79 20.41 -11.38
CA ASN A 189 27.14 19.63 -10.18
C ASN A 189 26.31 18.33 -9.94
N ASP A 190 26.31 17.36 -10.85
CA ASP A 190 25.68 16.03 -10.62
C ASP A 190 26.30 15.29 -9.41
N CYS A 191 25.48 14.86 -8.45
CA CYS A 191 25.92 14.19 -7.22
C CYS A 191 26.57 12.83 -7.44
N LEU A 192 26.31 12.18 -8.58
CA LEU A 192 26.84 10.87 -8.92
C LEU A 192 28.01 10.92 -9.90
N ALA A 193 28.50 12.13 -10.19
CA ALA A 193 29.65 12.38 -11.04
C ALA A 193 30.63 13.35 -10.36
N ALA A 194 31.93 13.04 -10.42
CA ALA A 194 32.93 13.93 -9.86
C ALA A 194 33.02 15.24 -10.66
N HIS A 195 33.18 16.36 -9.96
CA HIS A 195 33.32 17.68 -10.55
C HIS A 195 34.15 18.62 -9.66
N PRO A 196 34.76 19.69 -10.23
CA PRO A 196 35.79 20.47 -9.53
C PRO A 196 35.23 21.47 -8.50
N THR A 197 33.92 21.71 -8.51
CA THR A 197 33.21 22.57 -7.57
C THR A 197 32.80 21.81 -6.31
N PRO A 198 32.75 22.43 -5.12
CA PRO A 198 32.20 21.81 -3.93
C PRO A 198 30.68 21.64 -4.00
N ALA A 199 30.15 20.73 -3.16
CA ALA A 199 28.74 20.33 -3.09
C ALA A 199 28.24 19.72 -4.39
N CYS A 200 27.02 19.19 -4.41
CA CYS A 200 26.35 18.81 -5.64
C CYS A 200 25.05 19.60 -5.81
N ALA A 201 24.30 19.32 -6.89
CA ALA A 201 23.03 19.95 -7.19
C ALA A 201 21.99 19.68 -6.12
N ASP A 202 22.10 18.52 -5.44
CA ASP A 202 21.18 18.08 -4.41
C ASP A 202 21.57 18.61 -3.04
N GLY A 203 20.71 19.43 -2.44
CA GLY A 203 20.98 20.04 -1.13
C GLY A 203 21.03 19.03 0.02
N ARG A 204 20.22 17.97 -0.01
CA ARG A 204 20.16 16.93 1.03
C ARG A 204 21.29 15.92 0.88
N CYS A 205 21.51 15.39 -0.32
CA CYS A 205 22.64 14.53 -0.63
C CYS A 205 23.95 15.28 -0.36
N THR A 206 24.05 16.55 -0.75
CA THR A 206 25.15 17.42 -0.34
C THR A 206 25.30 17.40 1.17
N ASN A 207 24.28 17.73 1.96
CA ASN A 207 24.39 17.77 3.42
C ASN A 207 24.82 16.42 4.04
N LEU A 208 24.26 15.31 3.59
CA LEU A 208 24.62 13.97 4.06
C LEU A 208 26.08 13.64 3.74
N VAL A 209 26.52 13.94 2.51
CA VAL A 209 27.91 13.74 2.08
C VAL A 209 28.84 14.73 2.80
N CYS A 210 28.43 15.98 3.05
CA CYS A 210 29.22 16.97 3.81
C CYS A 210 29.46 16.53 5.26
N VAL A 211 28.46 15.90 5.86
CA VAL A 211 28.58 15.37 7.23
C VAL A 211 29.57 14.22 7.25
N ALA A 212 29.49 13.33 6.26
CA ALA A 212 30.40 12.19 6.15
C ALA A 212 31.84 12.64 5.81
N ASP A 213 31.99 13.58 4.89
CA ASP A 213 33.25 14.20 4.51
C ASP A 213 33.07 15.71 4.20
N PRO A 214 33.48 16.61 5.12
CA PRO A 214 33.39 18.05 4.92
C PRO A 214 34.14 18.57 3.68
N ALA A 215 35.17 17.85 3.21
CA ALA A 215 35.95 18.25 2.03
C ALA A 215 35.08 18.28 0.76
N CYS A 216 34.05 17.44 0.69
CA CYS A 216 33.09 17.42 -0.41
C CYS A 216 32.33 18.74 -0.58
N CYS A 217 32.26 19.56 0.48
CA CYS A 217 31.50 20.81 0.51
C CYS A 217 32.37 22.06 0.63
N THR A 218 33.67 21.88 0.86
CA THR A 218 34.63 23.00 0.96
C THR A 218 35.71 22.98 -0.12
N THR A 219 35.94 21.84 -0.78
CA THR A 219 37.08 21.66 -1.68
C THR A 219 36.62 21.31 -3.09
N SER A 220 36.04 20.14 -3.29
CA SER A 220 35.56 19.66 -4.58
C SER A 220 34.71 18.41 -4.38
N TRP A 221 33.81 18.14 -5.31
CA TRP A 221 33.04 16.89 -5.34
C TRP A 221 33.81 15.82 -6.14
N ASP A 222 34.68 15.05 -5.49
CA ASP A 222 35.52 14.05 -6.15
C ASP A 222 34.91 12.63 -6.14
N ASP A 223 35.66 11.62 -6.62
CA ASP A 223 35.20 10.23 -6.65
C ASP A 223 34.88 9.66 -5.26
N ALA A 224 35.51 10.16 -4.18
CA ALA A 224 35.16 9.77 -2.82
C ALA A 224 33.81 10.36 -2.41
N CYS A 225 33.54 11.62 -2.77
CA CYS A 225 32.22 12.25 -2.58
C CYS A 225 31.12 11.51 -3.36
N VAL A 226 31.40 11.08 -4.59
CA VAL A 226 30.48 10.25 -5.39
C VAL A 226 30.24 8.88 -4.72
N ALA A 227 31.28 8.25 -4.17
CA ALA A 227 31.11 6.98 -3.46
C ALA A 227 30.21 7.13 -2.22
N LEU A 228 30.38 8.23 -1.46
CA LEU A 228 29.49 8.58 -0.35
C LEU A 228 28.06 8.87 -0.83
N ALA A 229 27.90 9.56 -1.96
CA ALA A 229 26.59 9.85 -2.55
C ALA A 229 25.84 8.56 -2.95
N ARG A 230 26.55 7.55 -3.48
CA ARG A 230 25.94 6.23 -3.75
C ARG A 230 25.45 5.55 -2.47
N VAL A 231 26.17 5.71 -1.36
CA VAL A 231 25.81 5.09 -0.08
C VAL A 231 24.68 5.85 0.61
N HIS A 232 24.72 7.18 0.64
CA HIS A 232 23.79 7.97 1.43
C HIS A 232 22.57 8.45 0.66
N CYS A 233 22.67 8.56 -0.66
CA CYS A 233 21.63 9.16 -1.51
C CYS A 233 20.96 8.15 -2.44
N GLN A 234 21.55 6.96 -2.65
CA GLN A 234 20.94 5.87 -3.42
C GLN A 234 20.58 4.65 -2.58
N SER A 235 20.83 4.67 -1.26
CA SER A 235 20.53 3.51 -0.42
C SER A 235 19.04 3.44 -0.09
N PRO A 236 18.40 2.27 -0.25
CA PRO A 236 17.00 2.09 0.15
C PRO A 236 16.81 2.38 1.64
N CYS A 237 17.83 2.10 2.46
CA CYS A 237 17.79 2.35 3.91
C CYS A 237 17.79 3.84 4.28
N THR A 238 18.06 4.75 3.34
CA THR A 238 18.03 6.21 3.56
C THR A 238 16.91 6.89 2.76
N THR A 239 15.99 6.10 2.19
CA THR A 239 14.80 6.62 1.51
C THR A 239 13.87 7.33 2.49
N PRO A 240 13.10 8.35 2.05
CA PRO A 240 12.20 9.10 2.92
C PRO A 240 11.20 8.24 3.69
N ARG A 241 10.61 7.21 3.05
CA ARG A 241 9.66 6.30 3.69
C ARG A 241 10.29 5.50 4.84
N ILE A 242 11.42 4.84 4.57
CA ILE A 242 12.13 4.05 5.59
C ILE A 242 12.68 4.99 6.67
N GLN A 243 13.14 6.18 6.29
CA GLN A 243 13.58 7.18 7.24
C GLN A 243 12.43 7.63 8.14
N GLU A 244 11.23 7.90 7.63
CA GLU A 244 10.08 8.30 8.44
C GLU A 244 9.68 7.22 9.45
N GLU A 245 9.60 5.97 9.02
CA GLU A 245 9.37 4.81 9.88
C GLU A 245 10.45 4.67 10.97
N VAL A 246 11.71 4.81 10.58
CA VAL A 246 12.83 4.74 11.53
C VAL A 246 12.85 5.96 12.46
N CYS A 247 12.46 7.15 12.02
CA CYS A 247 12.34 8.33 12.87
C CYS A 247 11.26 8.15 13.94
N LEU A 248 10.14 7.49 13.59
CA LEU A 248 9.07 7.18 14.54
C LEU A 248 9.53 6.19 15.62
N LEU A 249 10.31 5.18 15.21
CA LEU A 249 10.79 4.13 16.12
C LEU A 249 12.08 4.51 16.86
N ARG A 250 12.90 5.38 16.29
CA ARG A 250 14.17 5.86 16.84
C ARG A 250 14.38 7.35 16.50
N PRO A 251 13.79 8.27 17.29
CA PRO A 251 13.88 9.72 17.05
C PRO A 251 15.32 10.26 16.97
N GLU A 252 16.25 9.63 17.69
CA GLU A 252 17.69 9.96 17.72
C GLU A 252 18.34 9.93 16.33
N CYS A 253 17.82 9.11 15.40
CA CYS A 253 18.27 9.05 14.01
C CYS A 253 17.95 10.30 13.18
N CYS A 254 17.06 11.15 13.69
CA CYS A 254 16.50 12.27 12.94
C CYS A 254 16.62 13.61 13.70
N GLU A 255 16.82 13.58 15.01
CA GLU A 255 17.04 14.77 15.83
C GLU A 255 18.44 15.36 15.70
N SER A 256 19.45 14.54 15.38
CA SER A 256 20.84 14.98 15.21
C SER A 256 21.14 15.51 13.80
N GLY A 257 20.23 15.27 12.84
CA GLY A 257 20.46 15.50 11.42
C GLY A 257 21.49 14.56 10.78
N LEU A 258 21.99 13.56 11.52
CA LEU A 258 22.97 12.60 11.04
C LEU A 258 22.36 11.20 11.01
N TRP A 259 22.20 10.66 9.81
CA TRP A 259 21.83 9.27 9.60
C TRP A 259 23.09 8.40 9.68
N ASP A 260 23.32 7.74 10.81
CA ASP A 260 24.54 6.97 11.07
C ASP A 260 24.42 5.47 10.74
N GLU A 261 25.49 4.72 11.01
CA GLU A 261 25.53 3.27 10.78
C GLU A 261 24.49 2.52 11.63
N ALA A 262 24.22 2.97 12.86
CA ALA A 262 23.24 2.34 13.74
C ALA A 262 21.80 2.55 13.24
N CYS A 263 21.51 3.70 12.65
CA CYS A 263 20.25 3.99 11.95
C CYS A 263 20.12 3.14 10.68
N THR A 264 21.21 2.98 9.93
CA THR A 264 21.26 2.14 8.74
C THR A 264 21.02 0.66 9.06
N GLN A 265 21.65 0.14 10.11
CA GLN A 265 21.44 -1.25 10.56
C GLN A 265 20.02 -1.46 11.08
N PHE A 266 19.46 -0.47 11.77
CA PHE A 266 18.06 -0.53 12.23
C PHE A 266 17.06 -0.54 11.06
N ALA A 267 17.26 0.34 10.08
CA ALA A 267 16.49 0.33 8.83
C ALA A 267 16.59 -1.01 8.08
N THR A 268 17.79 -1.60 8.04
CA THR A 268 18.01 -2.90 7.40
C THR A 268 17.27 -4.03 8.13
N LEU A 269 17.25 -4.00 9.47
CA LEU A 269 16.50 -4.98 10.28
C LEU A 269 14.99 -4.83 10.08
N TRP A 270 14.49 -3.59 10.00
CA TRP A 270 13.08 -3.32 9.71
C TRP A 270 12.67 -3.89 8.34
N LEU A 271 13.50 -3.71 7.31
CA LEU A 271 13.24 -4.26 5.97
C LEU A 271 13.31 -5.78 5.86
N THR A 272 14.01 -6.46 6.76
CA THR A 272 14.26 -7.90 6.66
C THR A 272 13.42 -8.74 7.62
N GLN A 273 12.69 -8.08 8.54
CA GLN A 273 11.83 -8.73 9.53
C GLN A 273 10.36 -8.30 9.44
N GLY A 274 10.01 -7.51 8.41
CA GLY A 274 8.62 -7.27 8.00
C GLY A 274 7.97 -8.54 7.47
#